data_AF-A0AB34IPD5-F1
#
_entry.id   AF-A0AB34IPD5-F1
#
_cell.length_a   1.000
_cell.length_b   1.000
_cell.length_c   1.000
_cell.angle_alpha   90.00
_cell.angle_beta   90.00
_cell.angle_gamma   90.00
#
_symmetry.space_group_name_H-M   'P 1'
#
loop_
_entity.id
_entity.type
_entity.pdbx_description
1 polymer ?
#
loop_
_entity_poly.entity_id
_entity_poly.type
_entity_poly.pdbx_seq_one_letter_code
_entity_poly.pdbx_strand_id
1 'polypeptide(L)'
;MEQLMMQMHRCLVCFDDFPLARGVKCVAVDAHFMCADCLEGYVREATSDGNLSRLEAEGLWQGIPCPGVNCKAPRFTERALAVQLSDDAFALLAAARNAIVERRRTQEMEATIRAQHQVAATNEERALRVREHIVERILTLACPHCGQAFIDFAGCSVVYCGRCSTGFCVYCLEDCGIILRMHPGDAAHRHVLHCEFNVTGEPFASQDIFETARRQRQRRELDLYLATLSPDDAARALHDCDRELRDLGLVGVSWDSSAHLYKFKMLLIANHQAT
;
A
#
# COMPACT_ATOMS: atom_id res chain seq x y z
N MET A 1 -34.71 -39.45 59.21
CA MET A 1 -33.38 -39.59 58.58
C MET A 1 -33.61 -39.94 57.12
N GLU A 2 -33.90 -38.94 56.30
CA GLU A 2 -34.10 -39.13 54.86
C GLU A 2 -32.77 -39.47 54.20
N GLN A 3 -32.72 -40.64 53.57
CA GLN A 3 -31.65 -41.05 52.67
C GLN A 3 -31.56 -40.04 51.52
N LEU A 4 -30.59 -39.13 51.58
CA LEU A 4 -30.05 -38.47 50.40
C LEU A 4 -29.41 -39.57 49.54
N MET A 5 -30.20 -40.14 48.63
CA MET A 5 -29.68 -40.94 47.53
C MET A 5 -28.76 -40.03 46.71
N MET A 6 -27.44 -40.12 46.94
CA MET A 6 -26.47 -39.49 46.06
C MET A 6 -26.66 -40.08 44.66
N GLN A 7 -27.16 -39.26 43.73
CA GLN A 7 -27.25 -39.65 42.33
C GLN A 7 -25.84 -39.97 41.83
N MET A 8 -25.65 -41.22 41.40
CA MET A 8 -24.44 -41.69 40.76
C MET A 8 -24.55 -41.47 39.25
N HIS A 9 -23.44 -41.10 38.63
CA HIS A 9 -23.32 -40.89 37.20
C HIS A 9 -22.15 -41.69 36.65
N ARG A 10 -22.39 -42.39 35.55
CA ARG A 10 -21.37 -43.15 34.85
C ARG A 10 -20.48 -42.24 34.01
N CYS A 11 -19.16 -42.32 34.22
CA CYS A 11 -18.17 -41.57 33.44
C CYS A 11 -18.13 -42.06 31.99
N LEU A 12 -18.13 -41.15 31.01
CA LEU A 12 -18.08 -41.54 29.60
C LEU A 12 -16.72 -42.09 29.12
N VAL A 13 -15.67 -41.97 29.95
CA VAL A 13 -14.30 -42.35 29.60
C VAL A 13 -13.90 -43.67 30.25
N CYS A 14 -13.95 -43.76 31.59
CA CYS A 14 -13.58 -44.98 32.32
C CYS A 14 -14.77 -45.93 32.57
N PHE A 15 -16.00 -45.48 32.34
CA PHE A 15 -17.24 -46.24 32.54
C PHE A 15 -17.58 -46.63 33.99
N ASP A 16 -16.91 -46.06 34.99
CA ASP A 16 -17.24 -46.22 36.42
C ASP A 16 -18.27 -45.18 36.91
N ASP A 17 -18.92 -45.48 38.04
CA ASP A 17 -19.95 -44.65 38.66
C ASP A 17 -19.37 -43.71 39.74
N PHE A 18 -19.66 -42.42 39.63
CA PHE A 18 -19.23 -41.40 40.59
C PHE A 18 -20.38 -40.47 41.00
N PRO A 19 -20.33 -39.86 42.20
CA PRO A 19 -21.23 -38.78 42.54
C PRO A 19 -20.96 -37.56 41.64
N LEU A 20 -22.00 -36.76 41.36
CA LEU A 20 -21.90 -35.54 40.54
C LEU A 20 -20.80 -34.57 41.03
N ALA A 21 -20.53 -34.55 42.33
CA ALA A 21 -19.51 -33.69 42.93
C ALA A 21 -18.07 -34.03 42.52
N ARG A 22 -17.80 -35.23 41.99
CA ARG A 22 -16.46 -35.69 41.56
C ARG A 22 -16.29 -35.72 40.03
N GLY A 23 -16.95 -34.80 39.33
CA GLY A 23 -16.80 -34.66 37.89
C GLY A 23 -17.54 -33.45 37.32
N VAL A 24 -17.55 -33.37 36.00
CA VAL A 24 -18.29 -32.37 35.24
C VAL A 24 -19.34 -33.03 34.37
N LYS A 25 -20.48 -32.36 34.21
CA LYS A 25 -21.55 -32.78 33.30
C LYS A 25 -21.79 -31.70 32.26
N CYS A 26 -21.89 -32.07 31.00
CA CYS A 26 -22.26 -31.10 29.97
C CYS A 26 -23.77 -30.81 30.01
N VAL A 27 -24.20 -29.71 29.38
CA VAL A 27 -25.61 -29.28 29.35
C VAL A 27 -26.38 -29.80 28.12
N ALA A 28 -25.93 -30.88 27.50
CA ALA A 28 -26.64 -31.52 26.40
C ALA A 28 -27.95 -32.17 26.89
N VAL A 29 -28.88 -32.44 25.96
CA VAL A 29 -30.09 -33.23 26.24
C VAL A 29 -29.70 -34.61 26.78
N ASP A 30 -28.79 -35.29 26.08
CA ASP A 30 -28.10 -36.49 26.58
C ASP A 30 -26.82 -36.07 27.30
N ALA A 31 -26.99 -35.54 28.51
CA ALA A 31 -25.91 -34.93 29.28
C ALA A 31 -24.82 -35.95 29.65
N HIS A 32 -23.63 -35.78 29.06
CA HIS A 32 -22.45 -36.61 29.31
C HIS A 32 -21.77 -36.20 30.61
N PHE A 33 -21.35 -37.19 31.41
CA PHE A 33 -20.62 -36.99 32.66
C PHE A 33 -19.19 -37.52 32.53
N MET A 34 -18.22 -36.77 33.06
CA MET A 34 -16.80 -37.13 33.10
C MET A 34 -16.28 -36.94 34.51
N CYS A 35 -15.68 -37.99 35.10
CA CYS A 35 -15.07 -37.89 36.42
C CYS A 35 -13.85 -36.97 36.41
N ALA A 36 -13.47 -36.45 37.57
CA ALA A 36 -12.35 -35.53 37.74
C ALA A 36 -11.03 -36.07 37.17
N ASP A 37 -10.72 -37.35 37.41
CA ASP A 37 -9.47 -37.97 36.95
C ASP A 37 -9.40 -38.06 35.41
N CYS A 38 -10.50 -38.47 34.76
CA CYS A 38 -10.57 -38.49 33.30
C CYS A 38 -10.59 -37.09 32.70
N LEU A 39 -11.22 -36.12 33.36
CA LEU A 39 -11.19 -34.72 32.95
C LEU A 39 -9.76 -34.16 33.02
N GLU A 40 -9.01 -34.50 34.06
CA GLU A 40 -7.61 -34.09 34.22
C GLU A 40 -6.74 -34.66 33.10
N GLY A 41 -6.85 -35.96 32.82
CA GLY A 41 -6.16 -36.58 31.68
C GLY A 41 -6.53 -35.93 30.35
N TYR A 42 -7.82 -35.63 30.15
CA TYR A 42 -8.30 -34.96 28.95
C TYR A 42 -7.73 -33.54 28.77
N VAL A 43 -7.65 -32.75 29.85
CA VAL A 43 -7.08 -31.40 29.81
C VAL A 43 -5.57 -31.43 29.57
N ARG A 44 -4.84 -32.34 30.24
CA ARG A 44 -3.39 -32.51 30.04
C ARG A 44 -3.06 -32.92 28.61
N GLU A 45 -3.83 -33.86 28.05
CA GLU A 45 -3.65 -34.27 26.66
C GLU A 45 -4.00 -33.13 25.70
N ALA A 46 -5.11 -32.43 25.93
CA ALA A 46 -5.50 -31.30 25.10
C ALA A 46 -4.39 -30.23 25.07
N THR A 47 -3.82 -29.91 26.23
CA THR A 47 -2.83 -28.82 26.40
C THR A 47 -1.39 -29.20 26.07
N SER A 48 -1.14 -30.42 25.58
CA SER A 48 0.20 -30.85 25.16
C SER A 48 0.67 -30.11 23.91
N ASP A 49 2.00 -29.93 23.77
CA ASP A 49 2.61 -29.14 22.68
C ASP A 49 2.18 -29.59 21.28
N GLY A 50 1.97 -30.89 21.08
CA GLY A 50 1.51 -31.46 19.81
C GLY A 50 0.04 -31.15 19.48
N ASN A 51 -0.77 -30.80 20.48
CA ASN A 51 -2.20 -30.56 20.33
C ASN A 51 -2.56 -29.06 20.34
N LEU A 52 -1.68 -28.16 20.78
CA LEU A 52 -1.94 -26.72 20.86
C LEU A 52 -2.46 -26.11 19.55
N SER A 53 -1.90 -26.48 18.40
CA SER A 53 -2.37 -25.99 17.09
C SER A 53 -3.79 -26.48 16.76
N ARG A 54 -4.11 -27.72 17.12
CA ARG A 54 -5.48 -28.26 16.98
C ARG A 54 -6.42 -27.55 17.95
N LEU A 55 -5.97 -27.27 19.17
CA LEU A 55 -6.75 -26.53 20.16
C LEU A 55 -7.09 -25.11 19.69
N GLU A 56 -6.12 -24.43 19.08
CA GLU A 56 -6.31 -23.10 18.51
C GLU A 56 -7.38 -23.12 17.41
N ALA A 57 -7.29 -24.07 16.47
CA ALA A 57 -8.27 -24.27 15.40
C ALA A 57 -9.67 -24.63 15.94
N GLU A 58 -9.73 -25.44 17.00
CA GLU A 58 -10.97 -25.85 17.65
C GLU A 58 -11.48 -24.83 18.68
N GLY A 59 -10.86 -23.65 18.81
CA GLY A 59 -11.33 -22.57 19.68
C GLY A 59 -11.27 -22.87 21.18
N LEU A 60 -10.36 -23.75 21.61
CA LEU A 60 -10.23 -24.15 23.02
C LEU A 60 -9.80 -23.03 23.97
N TRP A 61 -9.26 -21.94 23.44
CA TRP A 61 -9.04 -20.69 24.17
C TRP A 61 -10.34 -20.12 24.78
N GLN A 62 -11.51 -20.53 24.26
CA GLN A 62 -12.84 -20.19 24.79
C GLN A 62 -13.38 -21.18 25.83
N GLY A 63 -12.71 -22.32 26.05
CA GLY A 63 -13.20 -23.37 26.96
C GLY A 63 -12.93 -24.81 26.48
N ILE A 64 -12.96 -25.76 27.42
CA ILE A 64 -12.82 -27.19 27.13
C ILE A 64 -14.17 -27.76 26.63
N PRO A 65 -14.26 -28.37 25.45
CA PRO A 65 -15.49 -28.98 24.97
C PRO A 65 -15.77 -30.31 25.66
N CYS A 66 -17.00 -30.80 25.52
CA CYS A 66 -17.33 -32.16 25.95
C CYS A 66 -16.71 -33.18 24.98
N PRO A 67 -16.02 -34.24 25.45
CA PRO A 67 -15.45 -35.27 24.58
C PRO A 67 -16.49 -36.26 24.01
N GLY A 68 -17.77 -36.10 24.35
CA GLY A 68 -18.86 -36.91 23.78
C GLY A 68 -18.91 -36.76 22.26
N VAL A 69 -19.02 -37.89 21.56
CA VAL A 69 -19.05 -37.92 20.09
C VAL A 69 -20.18 -37.04 19.57
N ASN A 70 -19.85 -36.08 18.69
CA ASN A 70 -20.79 -35.11 18.13
C ASN A 70 -21.55 -34.27 19.17
N CYS A 71 -21.02 -34.14 20.39
CA CYS A 71 -21.65 -33.31 21.42
C CYS A 71 -21.52 -31.83 21.07
N LYS A 72 -22.65 -31.16 20.88
CA LYS A 72 -22.73 -29.71 20.61
C LYS A 72 -22.99 -28.87 21.86
N ALA A 73 -22.78 -29.46 23.05
CA ALA A 73 -22.93 -28.71 24.29
C ALA A 73 -21.93 -27.54 24.31
N PRO A 74 -22.31 -26.40 24.90
CA PRO A 74 -21.36 -25.36 25.25
C PRO A 74 -20.16 -25.93 26.02
N ARG A 75 -19.03 -25.26 25.84
CA ARG A 75 -17.78 -25.59 26.55
C ARG A 75 -17.98 -25.52 28.05
N PHE A 76 -17.24 -26.33 28.79
CA PHE A 76 -17.20 -26.25 30.24
C PHE A 76 -16.75 -24.86 30.68
N THR A 77 -17.45 -24.31 31.66
CA THR A 77 -17.11 -23.01 32.22
C THR A 77 -15.81 -23.12 33.01
N GLU A 78 -15.09 -22.00 33.11
CA GLU A 78 -13.84 -21.94 33.88
C GLU A 78 -14.05 -22.32 35.34
N ARG A 79 -15.18 -21.90 35.93
CA ARG A 79 -15.58 -22.29 37.29
C ARG A 79 -15.76 -23.81 37.42
N ALA A 80 -16.40 -24.46 36.45
CA ALA A 80 -16.61 -25.90 36.51
C ALA A 80 -15.27 -26.67 36.42
N LEU A 81 -14.34 -26.17 35.60
CA LEU A 81 -13.00 -26.74 35.47
C LEU A 81 -12.17 -26.50 36.73
N ALA A 82 -12.17 -25.29 37.29
CA ALA A 82 -11.40 -24.95 38.50
C ALA A 82 -11.82 -25.76 39.74
N VAL A 83 -13.09 -26.17 39.83
CA VAL A 83 -13.58 -26.98 40.97
C VAL A 83 -13.16 -28.45 40.85
N GLN A 84 -12.92 -28.94 39.63
CA GLN A 84 -12.74 -30.38 39.36
C GLN A 84 -11.31 -30.75 38.98
N LEU A 85 -10.52 -29.81 38.50
CA LEU A 85 -9.11 -30.00 38.16
C LEU A 85 -8.22 -29.77 39.38
N SER A 86 -7.07 -30.45 39.40
CA SER A 86 -5.96 -30.07 40.25
C SER A 86 -5.39 -28.69 39.86
N ASP A 87 -4.74 -28.03 40.81
CA ASP A 87 -4.07 -26.74 40.59
C ASP A 87 -3.07 -26.81 39.41
N ASP A 88 -2.32 -27.92 39.32
CA ASP A 88 -1.36 -28.16 38.24
C ASP A 88 -2.04 -28.27 36.86
N ALA A 89 -3.13 -29.04 36.77
CA ALA A 89 -3.85 -29.21 35.51
C ALA A 89 -4.56 -27.92 35.08
N PHE A 90 -5.10 -27.17 36.05
CA PHE A 90 -5.70 -25.86 35.78
C PHE A 90 -4.66 -24.82 35.35
N ALA A 91 -3.47 -24.82 35.96
CA ALA A 91 -2.35 -23.97 35.56
C ALA A 91 -1.87 -24.25 34.13
N LEU A 92 -1.78 -25.53 33.74
CA LEU A 92 -1.47 -25.94 32.36
C LEU A 92 -2.50 -25.40 31.36
N LEU A 93 -3.79 -25.51 31.70
CA LEU A 93 -4.85 -24.96 30.87
C LEU A 93 -4.76 -23.44 30.73
N ALA A 94 -4.53 -22.73 31.84
CA ALA A 94 -4.37 -21.28 31.81
C ALA A 94 -3.16 -20.86 30.96
N ALA A 95 -2.02 -21.54 31.10
CA ALA A 95 -0.81 -21.29 30.31
C ALA A 95 -1.04 -21.53 28.82
N ALA A 96 -1.67 -22.66 28.45
CA ALA A 96 -2.00 -22.97 27.06
C ALA A 96 -2.94 -21.92 26.43
N ARG A 97 -3.95 -21.46 27.18
CA ARG A 97 -4.85 -20.39 26.71
C ARG A 97 -4.10 -19.08 26.49
N ASN A 98 -3.27 -18.68 27.44
CA ASN A 98 -2.48 -17.45 27.34
C ASN A 98 -1.55 -17.51 26.13
N ALA A 99 -0.86 -18.63 25.92
CA ALA A 99 0.03 -18.82 24.77
C ALA A 99 -0.72 -18.67 23.43
N ILE A 100 -1.94 -19.21 23.30
CA ILE A 100 -2.76 -19.05 22.09
C ILE A 100 -3.19 -17.58 21.91
N VAL A 101 -3.66 -16.92 22.98
CA VAL A 101 -4.09 -15.51 22.93
C VAL A 101 -2.93 -14.59 22.56
N GLU A 102 -1.76 -14.80 23.16
CA GLU A 102 -0.53 -14.04 22.88
C GLU A 102 -0.05 -14.24 21.45
N ARG A 103 -0.04 -15.49 20.95
CA ARG A 103 0.31 -15.79 19.56
C ARG A 103 -0.62 -15.07 18.59
N ARG A 104 -1.94 -15.12 18.83
CA ARG A 104 -2.92 -14.46 17.97
C ARG A 104 -2.72 -12.94 17.94
N ARG A 105 -2.53 -12.31 19.10
CA ARG A 105 -2.24 -10.87 19.19
C ARG A 105 -0.96 -10.51 18.43
N THR A 106 0.08 -11.33 18.56
CA THR A 106 1.36 -11.14 17.86
C THR A 106 1.16 -11.21 16.34
N GLN A 107 0.45 -12.23 15.86
CA GLN A 107 0.15 -12.39 14.43
C GLN A 107 -0.67 -11.23 13.85
N GLU A 108 -1.70 -10.77 14.58
CA GLU A 108 -2.55 -9.64 14.17
C GLU A 108 -1.74 -8.32 14.12
N MET A 109 -0.88 -8.09 15.11
CA MET A 109 0.02 -6.94 15.14
C MET A 109 1.02 -6.98 13.97
N GLU A 110 1.70 -8.10 13.75
CA GLU A 110 2.63 -8.26 12.64
C GLU A 110 1.96 -8.12 11.28
N ALA A 111 0.71 -8.59 11.13
CA ALA A 111 -0.05 -8.42 9.90
C ALA A 111 -0.35 -6.94 9.63
N THR A 112 -0.71 -6.19 10.67
CA THR A 112 -0.99 -4.75 10.55
C THR A 112 0.27 -3.97 10.21
N ILE A 113 1.39 -4.25 10.89
CA ILE A 113 2.69 -3.62 10.61
C ILE A 113 3.12 -3.92 9.16
N ARG A 114 3.02 -5.18 8.72
CA ARG A 114 3.34 -5.56 7.33
C ARG A 114 2.49 -4.82 6.31
N ALA A 115 1.18 -4.71 6.53
CA ALA A 115 0.29 -3.99 5.64
C ALA A 115 0.64 -2.49 5.56
N GLN A 116 0.96 -1.86 6.70
CA GLN A 116 1.39 -0.45 6.74
C GLN A 116 2.70 -0.23 5.97
N HIS A 117 3.71 -1.10 6.16
CA HIS A 117 4.96 -1.03 5.42
C HIS A 117 4.77 -1.21 3.92
N GLN A 118 3.87 -2.11 3.50
CA GLN A 118 3.58 -2.32 2.08
C GLN A 118 2.94 -1.08 1.45
N VAL A 119 1.96 -0.46 2.13
CA VAL A 119 1.35 0.80 1.66
C VAL A 119 2.39 1.91 1.59
N ALA A 120 3.21 2.09 2.62
CA ALA A 120 4.28 3.08 2.63
C ALA A 120 5.27 2.88 1.47
N ALA A 121 5.71 1.64 1.22
CA ALA A 121 6.61 1.31 0.12
C ALA A 121 6.01 1.66 -1.25
N THR A 122 4.73 1.32 -1.48
CA THR A 122 4.05 1.66 -2.75
C THR A 122 3.90 3.17 -2.95
N ASN A 123 3.63 3.92 -1.87
CA ASN A 123 3.55 5.38 -1.93
C ASN A 123 4.93 6.01 -2.20
N GLU A 124 5.99 5.45 -1.62
CA GLU A 124 7.37 5.90 -1.86
C GLU A 124 7.78 5.68 -3.31
N GLU A 125 7.52 4.48 -3.85
CA GLU A 125 7.82 4.16 -5.24
C GLU A 125 7.04 5.05 -6.21
N ARG A 126 5.79 5.38 -5.89
CA ARG A 126 4.99 6.34 -6.66
C ARG A 126 5.62 7.74 -6.63
N ALA A 127 6.02 8.23 -5.46
CA ALA A 127 6.65 9.53 -5.32
C ALA A 127 7.97 9.63 -6.10
N LEU A 128 8.80 8.59 -6.04
CA LEU A 128 10.03 8.50 -6.82
C LEU A 128 9.77 8.60 -8.33
N ARG A 129 8.79 7.85 -8.86
CA ARG A 129 8.41 7.94 -10.29
C ARG A 129 7.94 9.34 -10.70
N VAL A 130 7.16 9.99 -9.84
CA VAL A 130 6.68 11.36 -10.09
C VAL A 130 7.86 12.35 -10.13
N ARG A 131 8.76 12.26 -9.16
CA ARG A 131 9.98 13.06 -9.11
C ARG A 131 10.86 12.83 -10.34
N GLU A 132 11.12 11.57 -10.68
CA GLU A 132 11.91 11.20 -11.87
C GLU A 132 11.28 11.76 -13.15
N HIS A 133 9.96 11.69 -13.31
CA HIS A 133 9.29 12.29 -14.45
C HIS A 133 9.51 13.81 -14.51
N ILE A 134 9.32 14.51 -13.40
CA ILE A 134 9.53 15.97 -13.35
C ILE A 134 10.97 16.30 -13.69
N VAL A 135 11.94 15.67 -13.06
CA VAL A 135 13.36 15.98 -13.28
C VAL A 135 13.76 15.65 -14.72
N GLU A 136 13.52 14.42 -15.17
CA GLU A 136 14.07 13.92 -16.44
C GLU A 136 13.30 14.35 -17.68
N ARG A 137 11.97 14.53 -17.57
CA ARG A 137 11.12 14.86 -18.73
C ARG A 137 10.72 16.32 -18.80
N ILE A 138 10.66 17.02 -17.66
CA ILE A 138 10.17 18.40 -17.60
C ILE A 138 11.33 19.37 -17.40
N LEU A 139 12.13 19.18 -16.35
CA LEU A 139 13.17 20.12 -15.95
C LEU A 139 14.46 19.97 -16.77
N THR A 140 14.83 18.74 -17.12
CA THR A 140 15.99 18.48 -17.98
C THR A 140 15.70 18.89 -19.42
N LEU A 141 16.65 19.59 -20.04
CA LEU A 141 16.65 19.81 -21.48
C LEU A 141 17.11 18.53 -22.17
N ALA A 142 16.14 17.76 -22.68
CA ALA A 142 16.42 16.48 -23.31
C ALA A 142 15.78 16.37 -24.69
N CYS A 143 16.40 15.56 -25.55
CA CYS A 143 15.80 15.19 -26.83
C CYS A 143 14.47 14.46 -26.60
N PRO A 144 13.37 14.87 -27.26
CA PRO A 144 12.05 14.24 -27.09
C PRO A 144 12.03 12.78 -27.57
N HIS A 145 12.87 12.43 -28.53
CA HIS A 145 12.93 11.10 -29.12
C HIS A 145 13.71 10.10 -28.25
N CYS A 146 14.94 10.45 -27.83
CA CYS A 146 15.84 9.49 -27.16
C CYS A 146 16.24 9.87 -25.72
N GLY A 147 15.75 10.99 -25.18
CA GLY A 147 16.04 11.44 -23.81
C GLY A 147 17.47 11.94 -23.55
N GLN A 148 18.30 12.11 -24.59
CA GLN A 148 19.66 12.62 -24.41
C GLN A 148 19.61 14.09 -23.96
N ALA A 149 20.21 14.40 -22.81
CA ALA A 149 20.35 15.77 -22.34
C ALA A 149 21.24 16.60 -23.27
N PHE A 150 20.91 17.88 -23.44
CA PHE A 150 21.72 18.84 -24.19
C PHE A 150 21.87 20.15 -23.39
N ILE A 151 23.05 20.76 -23.49
CA ILE A 151 23.45 21.91 -22.66
C ILE A 151 23.68 23.16 -23.53
N ASP A 152 24.11 22.97 -24.78
CA ASP A 152 24.59 24.07 -25.61
C ASP A 152 23.48 24.65 -26.50
N PHE A 153 23.23 25.95 -26.35
CA PHE A 153 22.43 26.74 -27.29
C PHE A 153 23.37 27.57 -28.15
N ALA A 154 23.40 27.28 -29.46
CA ALA A 154 24.30 27.92 -30.42
C ALA A 154 23.65 29.09 -31.20
N GLY A 155 22.54 29.64 -30.69
CA GLY A 155 21.82 30.76 -31.31
C GLY A 155 20.74 30.36 -32.32
N CYS A 156 20.67 29.10 -32.75
CA CYS A 156 19.58 28.58 -33.57
C CYS A 156 18.51 27.93 -32.68
N SER A 157 17.25 28.30 -32.89
CA SER A 157 16.09 27.78 -32.16
C SER A 157 15.67 26.36 -32.61
N VAL A 158 16.44 25.75 -33.51
CA VAL A 158 16.39 24.32 -33.82
C VAL A 158 17.56 23.63 -33.15
N VAL A 159 17.28 22.57 -32.38
CA VAL A 159 18.30 21.72 -31.76
C VAL A 159 18.31 20.38 -32.45
N TYR A 160 19.51 19.84 -32.66
CA TYR A 160 19.72 18.51 -33.22
C TYR A 160 20.30 17.60 -32.16
N CYS A 161 19.70 16.42 -31.98
CA CYS A 161 20.24 15.44 -31.07
C CYS A 161 21.49 14.80 -31.66
N GLY A 162 22.63 14.92 -30.98
CA GLY A 162 23.88 14.26 -31.40
C GLY A 162 23.85 12.72 -31.36
N ARG A 163 22.83 12.13 -30.71
CA ARG A 163 22.69 10.67 -30.58
C ARG A 163 21.79 10.04 -31.64
N CYS A 164 20.62 10.64 -31.91
CA CYS A 164 19.63 10.08 -32.85
C CYS A 164 19.36 10.96 -34.07
N SER A 165 20.05 12.11 -34.19
CA SER A 165 19.91 13.07 -35.29
C SER A 165 18.50 13.64 -35.48
N THR A 166 17.63 13.49 -34.48
CA THR A 166 16.31 14.13 -34.45
C THR A 166 16.48 15.64 -34.28
N GLY A 167 15.85 16.41 -35.17
CA GLY A 167 15.69 17.85 -35.01
C GLY A 167 14.44 18.14 -34.20
N PHE A 168 14.52 19.11 -33.28
CA PHE A 168 13.37 19.50 -32.46
C PHE A 168 13.42 21.00 -32.12
N CYS A 169 12.26 21.54 -31.80
CA CYS A 169 12.08 22.95 -31.50
C CYS A 169 12.54 23.29 -30.08
N VAL A 170 13.33 24.36 -29.90
CA VAL A 170 13.76 24.82 -28.56
C VAL A 170 12.57 25.22 -27.67
N TYR A 171 11.51 25.78 -28.26
CA TYR A 171 10.41 26.42 -27.53
C TYR A 171 9.39 25.41 -26.99
N CYS A 172 9.09 24.34 -27.74
CA CYS A 172 8.11 23.32 -27.36
C CYS A 172 8.67 21.90 -27.23
N LEU A 173 9.90 21.65 -27.69
CA LEU A 173 10.48 20.30 -27.81
C LEU A 173 9.69 19.33 -28.71
N GLU A 174 8.92 19.84 -29.68
CA GLU A 174 8.26 18.98 -30.68
C GLU A 174 9.31 18.21 -31.49
N ASP A 175 9.14 16.88 -31.58
CA ASP A 175 9.94 16.03 -32.44
C ASP A 175 9.60 16.33 -33.91
N CYS A 176 10.55 16.92 -34.64
CA CYS A 176 10.38 17.27 -36.05
C CYS A 176 10.97 16.20 -37.00
N GLY A 177 11.33 15.04 -36.47
CA GLY A 177 11.88 13.90 -37.19
C GLY A 177 13.40 13.92 -37.35
N ILE A 178 13.91 12.85 -37.96
CA ILE A 178 15.33 12.69 -38.25
C ILE A 178 15.74 13.66 -39.35
N ILE A 179 16.76 14.47 -39.08
CA ILE A 179 17.31 15.43 -40.03
C ILE A 179 18.68 14.95 -40.50
N LEU A 180 18.76 14.52 -41.77
CA LEU A 180 20.00 13.99 -42.36
C LEU A 180 20.96 15.10 -42.81
N ARG A 181 20.45 16.32 -43.04
CA ARG A 181 21.23 17.51 -43.41
C ARG A 181 20.60 18.76 -42.83
N MET A 182 21.38 19.55 -42.11
CA MET A 182 20.96 20.83 -41.55
C MET A 182 20.72 21.83 -42.68
N HIS A 183 19.46 22.22 -42.89
CA HIS A 183 19.06 23.13 -43.96
C HIS A 183 17.96 24.09 -43.48
N PRO A 184 18.01 25.39 -43.80
CA PRO A 184 17.02 26.38 -43.33
C PRO A 184 15.55 26.06 -43.70
N GLY A 185 15.35 25.22 -44.71
CA GLY A 185 14.04 24.75 -45.15
C GLY A 185 13.60 23.40 -44.58
N ASP A 186 14.32 22.82 -43.61
CA ASP A 186 13.94 21.53 -43.01
C ASP A 186 12.67 21.63 -42.14
N ALA A 187 12.14 20.47 -41.73
CA ALA A 187 10.89 20.41 -40.98
C ALA A 187 10.97 21.12 -39.62
N ALA A 188 12.14 21.07 -38.98
CA ALA A 188 12.36 21.69 -37.67
C ALA A 188 12.42 23.22 -37.77
N HIS A 189 13.12 23.77 -38.76
CA HIS A 189 13.15 25.22 -39.01
C HIS A 189 11.77 25.75 -39.40
N ARG A 190 11.02 25.01 -40.24
CA ARG A 190 9.62 25.38 -40.55
C ARG A 190 8.74 25.37 -39.32
N HIS A 191 8.89 24.37 -38.43
CA HIS A 191 8.14 24.33 -37.17
C HIS A 191 8.47 25.55 -36.31
N VAL A 192 9.74 25.87 -36.09
CA VAL A 192 10.17 27.00 -35.25
C VAL A 192 9.58 28.34 -35.72
N LEU A 193 9.52 28.57 -37.03
CA LEU A 193 8.94 29.80 -37.61
C LEU A 193 7.42 29.92 -37.36
N HIS A 194 6.72 28.79 -37.20
CA HIS A 194 5.28 28.75 -36.97
C HIS A 194 4.91 28.33 -35.53
N CYS A 195 5.90 28.17 -34.66
CA CYS A 195 5.69 27.74 -33.29
C CYS A 195 5.03 28.88 -32.51
N GLU A 196 3.89 28.62 -31.89
CA GLU A 196 3.16 29.62 -31.11
C GLU A 196 3.95 30.17 -29.91
N PHE A 197 4.96 29.42 -29.45
CA PHE A 197 5.84 29.79 -28.36
C PHE A 197 7.10 30.54 -28.80
N ASN A 198 7.31 30.71 -30.12
CA ASN A 198 8.43 31.47 -30.63
C ASN A 198 8.16 32.97 -30.52
N VAL A 199 8.74 33.60 -29.49
CA VAL A 199 8.57 35.04 -29.22
C VAL A 199 9.33 35.94 -30.19
N THR A 200 10.29 35.41 -30.96
CA THR A 200 11.08 36.22 -31.90
C THR A 200 10.46 36.27 -33.30
N GLY A 201 9.64 35.26 -33.65
CA GLY A 201 9.20 35.03 -35.03
C GLY A 201 10.33 34.65 -36.00
N GLU A 202 11.53 34.46 -35.48
CA GLU A 202 12.75 34.22 -36.25
C GLU A 202 13.39 32.88 -35.82
N PRO A 203 14.19 32.24 -36.68
CA PRO A 203 14.84 30.96 -36.34
C PRO A 203 16.07 31.15 -35.43
N PHE A 204 16.52 32.39 -35.24
CA PHE A 204 17.62 32.73 -34.35
C PHE A 204 17.13 33.49 -33.12
N ALA A 205 17.74 33.20 -31.97
CA ALA A 205 17.43 33.86 -30.71
C ALA A 205 18.70 34.08 -29.88
N SER A 206 18.68 35.08 -29.00
CA SER A 206 19.74 35.28 -28.02
C SER A 206 19.66 34.25 -26.89
N GLN A 207 20.75 34.08 -26.13
CA GLN A 207 20.79 33.23 -24.95
C GLN A 207 19.69 33.59 -23.94
N ASP A 208 19.46 34.89 -23.70
CA ASP A 208 18.44 35.37 -22.75
C ASP A 208 17.01 34.99 -23.18
N ILE A 209 16.73 35.06 -24.48
CA ILE A 209 15.44 34.67 -25.05
C ILE A 209 15.26 33.16 -24.90
N PHE A 210 16.31 32.37 -25.19
CA PHE A 210 16.30 30.93 -24.99
C PHE A 210 16.03 30.55 -23.52
N GLU A 211 16.71 31.17 -22.57
CA GLU A 211 16.52 30.90 -21.13
C GLU A 211 15.12 31.29 -20.64
N THR A 212 14.55 32.36 -21.20
CA THR A 212 13.18 32.78 -20.90
C THR A 212 12.17 31.78 -21.45
N ALA A 213 12.32 31.39 -22.72
CA ALA A 213 11.49 30.38 -23.38
C ALA A 213 11.56 29.03 -22.66
N ARG A 214 12.76 28.59 -22.28
CA ARG A 214 12.99 27.37 -21.50
C ARG A 214 12.17 27.38 -20.21
N ARG A 215 12.29 28.45 -19.41
CA ARG A 215 11.57 28.58 -18.13
C ARG A 215 10.05 28.57 -18.33
N GLN A 216 9.57 29.27 -19.35
CA GLN A 216 8.14 29.28 -19.69
C GLN A 216 7.63 27.89 -20.08
N ARG A 217 8.39 27.14 -20.91
CA ARG A 217 8.06 25.75 -21.27
C ARG A 217 8.03 24.87 -20.04
N GLN A 218 9.10 24.85 -19.25
CA GLN A 218 9.21 24.03 -18.03
C GLN A 218 8.05 24.29 -17.08
N ARG A 219 7.68 25.57 -16.88
CA ARG A 219 6.53 25.94 -16.05
C ARG A 219 5.21 25.39 -16.60
N ARG A 220 4.96 25.56 -17.90
CA ARG A 220 3.74 25.05 -18.54
C ARG A 220 3.64 23.52 -18.44
N GLU A 221 4.71 22.81 -18.76
CA GLU A 221 4.71 21.35 -18.70
C GLU A 221 4.57 20.84 -17.26
N LEU A 222 5.21 21.50 -16.30
CA LEU A 222 5.06 21.20 -14.88
C LEU A 222 3.60 21.40 -14.43
N ASP A 223 3.01 22.54 -14.79
CA ASP A 223 1.61 22.88 -14.50
C ASP A 223 0.64 21.83 -15.09
N LEU A 224 0.87 21.40 -16.33
CA LEU A 224 0.07 20.37 -16.99
C LEU A 224 0.22 19.01 -16.31
N TYR A 225 1.44 18.62 -15.97
CA TYR A 225 1.71 17.35 -15.31
C TYR A 225 1.13 17.29 -13.90
N LEU A 226 1.33 18.33 -13.08
CA LEU A 226 0.77 18.40 -11.72
C LEU A 226 -0.76 18.37 -11.72
N ALA A 227 -1.42 18.87 -12.77
CA ALA A 227 -2.87 18.78 -12.92
C ALA A 227 -3.38 17.34 -13.17
N THR A 228 -2.51 16.40 -13.56
CA THR A 228 -2.86 14.97 -13.70
C THR A 228 -2.73 14.19 -12.40
N LEU A 229 -2.08 14.76 -11.39
CA LEU A 229 -1.79 14.11 -10.12
C LEU A 229 -2.87 14.37 -9.08
N SER A 230 -2.88 13.55 -8.03
CA SER A 230 -3.66 13.87 -6.82
C SER A 230 -3.09 15.11 -6.13
N PRO A 231 -3.90 15.84 -5.34
CA PRO A 231 -3.44 17.01 -4.58
C PRO A 231 -2.21 16.72 -3.70
N ASP A 232 -2.23 15.56 -3.04
CA ASP A 232 -1.18 15.12 -2.13
C ASP A 232 0.10 14.76 -2.88
N ASP A 233 -0.02 14.03 -4.00
CA ASP A 233 1.14 13.68 -4.83
C ASP A 233 1.75 14.94 -5.48
N ALA A 234 0.93 15.91 -5.90
CA ALA A 234 1.41 17.17 -6.46
C ALA A 234 2.16 18.02 -5.42
N ALA A 235 1.60 18.16 -4.21
CA ALA A 235 2.25 18.89 -3.13
C ALA A 235 3.57 18.24 -2.71
N ARG A 236 3.58 16.89 -2.60
CA ARG A 236 4.80 16.13 -2.31
C ARG A 236 5.84 16.30 -3.41
N ALA A 237 5.44 16.20 -4.67
CA ALA A 237 6.36 16.35 -5.80
C ALA A 237 7.02 17.73 -5.85
N LEU A 238 6.27 18.79 -5.54
CA LEU A 238 6.81 20.15 -5.42
C LEU A 238 7.82 20.26 -4.26
N HIS A 239 7.55 19.60 -3.14
CA HIS A 239 8.48 19.54 -2.01
C HIS A 239 9.77 18.78 -2.39
N ASP A 240 9.63 17.59 -2.97
CA ASP A 240 10.75 16.69 -3.32
C ASP A 240 11.65 17.26 -4.45
N CYS A 241 11.14 18.24 -5.21
CA CYS A 241 11.84 18.94 -6.29
C CYS A 241 12.20 20.41 -5.93
N ASP A 242 12.02 20.86 -4.68
CA ASP A 242 12.16 22.29 -4.31
C ASP A 242 13.52 22.88 -4.70
N ARG A 243 14.60 22.12 -4.52
CA ARG A 243 15.96 22.57 -4.88
C ARG A 243 16.09 22.79 -6.39
N GLU A 244 15.71 21.79 -7.19
CA GLU A 244 15.79 21.85 -8.65
C GLU A 244 14.92 23.00 -9.21
N LEU A 245 13.74 23.22 -8.62
CA LEU A 245 12.87 24.33 -8.99
C LEU A 245 13.48 25.70 -8.65
N ARG A 246 14.15 25.83 -7.50
CA ARG A 246 14.87 27.07 -7.13
C ARG A 246 16.05 27.35 -8.03
N ASP A 247 16.86 26.34 -8.33
CA ASP A 247 18.05 26.46 -9.18
C ASP A 247 17.68 26.92 -10.60
N LEU A 248 16.49 26.53 -11.08
CA LEU A 248 15.96 26.93 -12.38
C LEU A 248 15.16 28.25 -12.36
N GLY A 249 15.01 28.89 -11.20
CA GLY A 249 14.23 30.11 -11.05
C GLY A 249 12.73 29.91 -11.29
N LEU A 250 12.21 28.71 -11.02
CA LEU A 250 10.79 28.33 -11.11
C LEU A 250 10.06 28.46 -9.76
N VAL A 251 10.53 29.35 -8.88
CA VAL A 251 9.93 29.62 -7.57
C VAL A 251 8.52 30.19 -7.68
N GLY A 252 7.63 29.80 -6.75
CA GLY A 252 6.24 30.29 -6.67
C GLY A 252 5.23 29.48 -7.50
N VAL A 253 5.58 28.26 -7.93
CA VAL A 253 4.60 27.30 -8.43
C VAL A 253 3.79 26.79 -7.23
N SER A 254 2.69 27.47 -6.93
CA SER A 254 1.68 26.98 -5.98
C SER A 254 0.64 26.17 -6.75
N TRP A 255 0.43 24.92 -6.36
CA TRP A 255 -0.68 24.14 -6.86
C TRP A 255 -1.99 24.73 -6.34
N ASP A 256 -2.78 25.36 -7.22
CA ASP A 256 -4.16 25.78 -6.95
C ASP A 256 -5.11 24.90 -7.76
N SER A 257 -5.79 23.98 -7.07
CA SER A 257 -6.78 23.06 -7.63
C SER A 257 -7.89 23.76 -8.42
N SER A 258 -8.18 25.00 -8.07
CA SER A 258 -9.30 25.79 -8.57
C SER A 258 -9.00 26.43 -9.93
N ALA A 259 -7.75 26.87 -10.14
CA ALA A 259 -7.35 27.61 -11.34
C ALA A 259 -7.06 26.70 -12.55
N HIS A 260 -6.61 25.46 -12.32
CA HIS A 260 -6.19 24.55 -13.41
C HIS A 260 -7.35 23.85 -14.12
N LEU A 261 -8.49 23.62 -13.43
CA LEU A 261 -9.70 23.06 -14.04
C LEU A 261 -10.26 23.95 -15.18
N TYR A 262 -10.05 25.27 -15.12
CA TYR A 262 -10.48 26.19 -16.17
C TYR A 262 -9.55 26.16 -17.41
N LYS A 263 -8.23 26.04 -17.22
CA LYS A 263 -7.27 25.92 -18.34
C LYS A 263 -7.35 24.58 -19.06
N PHE A 264 -7.57 23.47 -18.33
CA PHE A 264 -7.70 22.13 -18.92
C PHE A 264 -8.96 22.03 -19.79
N LYS A 265 -10.07 22.66 -19.38
CA LYS A 265 -11.29 22.78 -20.19
C LYS A 265 -11.04 23.55 -21.49
N MET A 266 -10.26 24.63 -21.45
CA MET A 266 -9.96 25.43 -22.65
C MET A 266 -9.04 24.71 -23.65
N LEU A 267 -8.02 23.98 -23.18
CA LEU A 267 -7.11 23.20 -24.04
C LEU A 267 -7.79 21.99 -24.70
N LEU A 268 -8.68 21.29 -23.98
CA LEU A 268 -9.48 20.21 -24.57
C LEU A 268 -10.51 20.73 -25.59
N ILE A 269 -11.08 21.92 -25.37
CA ILE A 269 -12.01 22.55 -26.32
C ILE A 269 -11.27 23.00 -27.59
N ALA A 270 -10.03 23.49 -27.49
CA ALA A 270 -9.23 23.89 -28.64
C ALA A 270 -8.85 22.70 -29.55
N ASN A 271 -8.54 21.53 -28.97
CA ASN A 271 -8.25 20.31 -29.75
C ASN A 271 -9.49 19.67 -30.38
N HIS A 272 -10.70 19.90 -29.84
CA HIS A 272 -11.93 19.36 -30.42
C HIS A 272 -12.51 20.21 -31.57
N GLN A 273 -11.97 21.40 -31.80
CA GLN A 273 -12.34 22.28 -32.91
C GLN A 273 -11.37 22.21 -34.11
N ALA A 274 -10.32 21.39 -34.01
CA ALA A 274 -9.30 21.20 -35.04
C ALA A 274 -9.40 19.84 -35.80
N THR A 275 -10.50 19.10 -35.63
CA THR A 275 -10.84 17.89 -36.40
C THR A 275 -12.06 18.11 -37.28
#